data_AF-A0A3N6APU4-F1
#
_entry.id   AF-A0A3N6APU4-F1
#
_cell.length_a   1.000
_cell.length_b   1.000
_cell.length_c   1.000
_cell.angle_alpha   90.00
_cell.angle_beta   90.00
_cell.angle_gamma   90.00
#
_symmetry.space_group_name_H-M   'P 1'
#
loop_
_entity.id
_entity.type
_entity.pdbx_description
1 polymer ?
#
loop_
_entity_poly.entity_id
_entity_poly.type
_entity_poly.pdbx_seq_one_letter_code
_entity_poly.pdbx_strand_id
1 'polypeptide(L)'
;MNSQKKEVILNEISFWKKNKLLPEHYCDFLTTLYSEGQEVEENNTTKIRINAANSLLAENYSKNNLKTILASIAIILIFVALFVLKAPFVLIPIILSVSIIVGLLVFLFKFKPNKTVRKTLTYATIALLIFGVSIKIVNLYFGGHPSLLYGVLLGNCILWLLTGRLLNLIYFKISGIIGLIIVIFYMLFK
;
A
#
# COMPACT_ATOMS: atom_id res chain seq x y z
N MET A 1 31.93 -34.39 25.90
CA MET A 1 30.93 -34.06 26.93
C MET A 1 30.18 -35.34 27.28
N ASN A 2 29.88 -35.63 28.55
CA ASN A 2 29.27 -36.93 28.91
C ASN A 2 27.85 -37.03 28.35
N SER A 3 27.58 -38.00 27.48
CA SER A 3 26.31 -38.16 26.75
C SER A 3 25.09 -38.22 27.69
N GLN A 4 25.27 -38.77 28.89
CA GLN A 4 24.22 -38.82 29.91
C GLN A 4 23.79 -37.43 30.39
N LYS A 5 24.70 -36.45 30.44
CA LYS A 5 24.35 -35.08 30.83
C LYS A 5 23.57 -34.36 29.72
N LYS A 6 23.84 -34.67 28.45
CA LYS A 6 23.13 -34.11 27.29
C LYS A 6 21.67 -34.57 27.26
N GLU A 7 21.41 -35.85 27.51
CA GLU A 7 20.04 -36.38 27.58
C GLU A 7 19.22 -35.78 28.74
N VAL A 8 19.84 -35.60 29.91
CA VAL A 8 19.18 -34.95 31.06
C VAL A 8 18.77 -33.51 30.72
N ILE A 9 19.67 -32.74 30.08
CA ILE A 9 19.39 -31.35 29.67
C ILE A 9 18.24 -31.29 28.64
N LEU A 10 18.22 -32.21 27.67
CA LEU A 10 17.14 -32.27 26.66
C LEU A 10 15.78 -32.59 27.31
N ASN A 11 15.76 -33.49 28.30
CA ASN A 11 14.54 -33.82 29.04
C ASN A 11 14.03 -32.62 29.88
N GLU A 12 14.93 -31.86 30.49
CA GLU A 12 14.57 -30.63 31.22
C GLU A 12 14.01 -29.55 30.30
N ILE A 13 14.59 -29.35 29.10
CA ILE A 13 14.09 -28.39 28.11
C ILE A 13 12.67 -28.77 27.65
N SER A 14 12.40 -30.07 27.44
CA SER A 14 11.06 -30.58 27.11
C SER A 14 10.05 -30.31 28.24
N PHE A 15 10.47 -30.50 29.50
CA PHE A 15 9.67 -30.14 30.66
C PHE A 15 9.37 -28.64 30.73
N TRP A 16 10.34 -27.77 30.45
CA TRP A 16 10.12 -26.32 30.41
C TRP A 16 9.15 -25.90 29.31
N LYS A 17 9.22 -26.54 28.13
CA LYS A 17 8.31 -26.31 27.00
C LYS A 17 6.87 -26.72 27.35
N LYS A 18 6.68 -27.91 27.94
CA LYS A 18 5.35 -28.40 28.35
C LYS A 18 4.69 -27.51 29.41
N ASN A 19 5.47 -27.00 30.36
CA ASN A 19 4.98 -26.15 31.45
C ASN A 19 5.02 -24.64 31.13
N LYS A 20 5.42 -24.25 29.92
CA LYS A 20 5.53 -22.84 29.47
C LYS A 20 6.39 -21.97 30.39
N LEU A 21 7.42 -22.55 31.01
CA LEU A 21 8.36 -21.82 31.88
C LEU A 21 9.28 -20.90 31.08
N LEU A 22 9.47 -21.20 29.80
CA LEU A 22 10.26 -20.43 28.85
C LEU A 22 9.46 -20.27 27.54
N PRO A 23 9.59 -19.12 26.83
CA PRO A 23 8.97 -18.94 25.54
C PRO A 23 9.47 -19.97 24.52
N GLU A 24 8.58 -20.45 23.66
CA GLU A 24 8.79 -21.61 22.78
C GLU A 24 10.03 -21.50 21.89
N HIS A 25 10.33 -20.29 21.40
CA HIS A 25 11.51 -20.00 20.58
C HIS A 25 12.84 -20.28 21.30
N TYR A 26 12.92 -20.09 22.62
CA TYR A 26 14.14 -20.35 23.39
C TYR A 26 14.34 -21.84 23.66
N CYS A 27 13.26 -22.57 23.93
CA CYS A 27 13.32 -24.03 24.04
C CYS A 27 13.81 -24.66 22.72
N ASP A 28 13.28 -24.21 21.58
CA ASP A 28 13.65 -24.74 20.27
C ASP A 28 15.13 -24.45 19.91
N PHE A 29 15.62 -23.26 20.28
CA PHE A 29 17.04 -22.91 20.15
C PHE A 29 17.94 -23.80 21.01
N LEU A 30 17.61 -23.99 22.29
CA LEU A 30 18.40 -24.82 23.21
C LEU A 30 18.38 -26.29 22.80
N THR A 31 17.22 -26.84 22.41
CA THR A 31 17.10 -28.21 21.92
C THR A 31 18.00 -28.44 20.71
N THR A 32 18.03 -27.51 19.76
CA THR A 32 18.87 -27.60 18.55
C THR A 32 20.36 -27.47 18.88
N LEU A 33 20.70 -26.60 19.83
CA LEU A 33 22.08 -26.40 20.27
C LEU A 33 22.64 -27.65 20.97
N TYR A 34 21.84 -28.28 21.84
CA TYR A 34 22.27 -29.48 22.55
C TYR A 34 22.08 -30.75 21.73
N SER A 35 21.19 -30.80 20.74
CA SER A 35 21.04 -31.96 19.85
C SER A 35 22.14 -32.04 18.77
N GLU A 36 22.90 -30.97 18.54
CA GLU A 36 24.05 -30.92 17.59
C GLU A 36 23.70 -31.47 16.19
N GLY A 37 22.42 -31.38 15.78
CA GLY A 37 21.96 -31.91 14.49
C GLY A 37 21.74 -33.42 14.44
N GLN A 38 21.81 -34.14 15.56
CA GLN A 38 21.28 -35.50 15.63
C GLN A 38 19.75 -35.40 15.73
N GLU A 39 19.05 -35.93 14.71
CA GLU A 39 17.62 -36.20 14.80
C GLU A 39 17.42 -37.09 16.03
N VAL A 40 16.89 -36.49 17.10
CA VAL A 40 16.34 -37.26 18.22
C VAL A 40 15.14 -37.97 17.62
N GLU A 41 15.27 -39.28 17.37
CA GLU A 41 14.16 -40.17 17.05
C GLU A 41 13.23 -40.24 18.26
N GLU A 42 12.43 -39.19 18.45
CA GLU A 42 11.31 -39.21 19.38
C GLU A 42 10.16 -39.92 18.66
N ASN A 43 10.14 -41.22 18.89
CA ASN A 43 8.97 -42.07 18.77
C ASN A 43 7.73 -41.39 19.38
N ASN A 44 6.78 -41.10 18.48
CA ASN A 44 5.41 -40.64 18.70
C ASN A 44 5.16 -39.13 18.53
N THR A 45 4.38 -38.86 17.48
CA THR A 45 3.47 -37.72 17.33
C THR A 45 4.09 -36.34 17.17
N THR A 46 4.57 -36.05 15.98
CA THR A 46 4.05 -34.99 15.07
C THR A 46 5.18 -34.62 14.11
N LYS A 47 4.95 -34.83 12.81
CA LYS A 47 5.89 -34.44 11.74
C LYS A 47 6.16 -32.92 11.79
N ILE A 48 7.18 -32.50 12.52
CA ILE A 48 7.74 -31.15 12.37
C ILE A 48 8.76 -31.25 11.23
N ARG A 49 8.29 -30.94 10.01
CA ARG A 49 9.17 -30.76 8.84
C ARG A 49 10.20 -29.69 9.17
N ILE A 50 11.44 -30.11 9.36
CA ILE A 50 12.61 -29.25 9.43
C ILE A 50 12.77 -28.60 8.05
N ASN A 51 12.32 -27.36 7.90
CA ASN A 51 12.55 -26.56 6.70
C ASN A 51 13.55 -25.46 7.04
N ALA A 52 14.80 -25.87 7.28
CA ALA A 52 15.93 -25.01 7.67
C ALA A 52 16.50 -24.14 6.52
N ALA A 53 15.80 -24.05 5.39
CA ALA A 53 16.24 -23.28 4.22
C ALA A 53 15.45 -21.98 3.97
N ASN A 54 14.41 -21.68 4.77
CA ASN A 54 13.49 -20.58 4.47
C ASN A 54 13.52 -19.40 5.47
N SER A 55 14.44 -19.35 6.43
CA SER A 55 14.34 -18.38 7.53
C SER A 55 14.99 -17.01 7.30
N LEU A 56 15.73 -16.77 6.20
CA LEU A 56 16.37 -15.46 5.98
C LEU A 56 16.22 -14.84 4.58
N LEU A 57 15.69 -15.57 3.58
CA LEU A 57 15.50 -15.05 2.21
C LEU A 57 14.12 -15.34 1.59
N ALA A 58 13.22 -16.01 2.31
CA ALA A 58 11.82 -16.10 1.92
C ALA A 58 11.07 -14.87 2.46
N GLU A 59 11.45 -13.68 1.98
CA GLU A 59 10.52 -12.56 1.99
C GLU A 59 9.27 -13.09 1.27
N ASN A 60 8.20 -13.27 2.02
CA ASN A 60 6.86 -13.46 1.51
C ASN A 60 6.51 -12.21 0.69
N TYR A 61 7.06 -12.09 -0.53
CA TYR A 61 6.45 -11.39 -1.64
C TYR A 61 5.16 -12.13 -1.94
N SER A 62 4.20 -11.99 -1.04
CA SER A 62 2.83 -12.42 -1.22
C SER A 62 2.43 -11.89 -2.59
N LYS A 63 1.96 -12.76 -3.49
CA LYS A 63 1.49 -12.38 -4.85
C LYS A 63 0.58 -11.15 -4.83
N ASN A 64 -0.06 -10.84 -3.70
CA ASN A 64 -0.85 -9.65 -3.48
C ASN A 64 -0.05 -8.33 -3.41
N ASN A 65 1.15 -8.32 -2.86
CA ASN A 65 2.00 -7.12 -2.77
C ASN A 65 2.54 -6.75 -4.15
N LEU A 66 2.99 -7.74 -4.94
CA LEU A 66 3.45 -7.51 -6.32
C LEU A 66 2.33 -6.97 -7.22
N LYS A 67 1.10 -7.51 -7.09
CA LYS A 67 -0.09 -6.96 -7.77
C LYS A 67 -0.39 -5.52 -7.39
N THR A 68 -0.22 -5.16 -6.12
CA THR A 68 -0.45 -3.78 -5.62
C THR A 68 0.59 -2.81 -6.19
N ILE A 69 1.86 -3.23 -6.24
CA ILE A 69 2.96 -2.44 -6.82
C ILE A 69 2.77 -2.26 -8.33
N LEU A 70 2.38 -3.33 -9.04
CA LEU A 70 2.11 -3.23 -10.48
C LEU A 70 0.93 -2.28 -10.77
N ALA A 71 -0.11 -2.33 -9.94
CA ALA A 71 -1.25 -1.42 -10.06
C ALA A 71 -0.86 0.04 -9.83
N SER A 72 0.00 0.35 -8.83
CA SER A 72 0.44 1.72 -8.60
C SER A 72 1.30 2.26 -9.76
N ILE A 73 2.20 1.43 -10.30
CA ILE A 73 3.01 1.78 -11.48
C ILE A 73 2.11 2.06 -12.68
N ALA A 74 1.09 1.22 -12.92
CA ALA A 74 0.15 1.42 -14.01
C ALA A 74 -0.61 2.76 -13.89
N ILE A 75 -1.08 3.10 -12.68
CA ILE A 75 -1.78 4.38 -12.44
C ILE A 75 -0.85 5.57 -12.74
N ILE A 76 0.41 5.51 -12.30
CA ILE A 76 1.40 6.57 -12.57
C ILE A 76 1.64 6.70 -14.07
N LEU A 77 1.84 5.59 -14.78
CA LEU A 77 2.07 5.60 -16.22
C LEU A 77 0.90 6.24 -16.98
N ILE A 78 -0.33 5.92 -16.59
CA ILE A 78 -1.55 6.49 -17.19
C ILE A 78 -1.63 8.00 -16.92
N PHE A 79 -1.29 8.42 -15.70
CA PHE A 79 -1.26 9.83 -15.36
C PHE A 79 -0.23 10.61 -16.19
N VAL A 80 0.97 10.04 -16.40
CA VAL A 80 1.97 10.62 -17.30
C VAL A 80 1.47 10.66 -18.75
N ALA A 81 0.87 9.57 -19.23
CA ALA A 81 0.32 9.49 -20.58
C ALA A 81 -0.76 10.55 -20.84
N LEU A 82 -1.55 10.90 -19.83
CA LEU A 82 -2.59 11.94 -19.92
C LEU A 82 -2.00 13.33 -20.27
N PHE A 83 -0.79 13.64 -19.80
CA PHE A 83 -0.10 14.90 -20.11
C PHE A 83 0.75 14.83 -21.38
N VAL A 84 1.44 13.71 -21.63
CA VAL A 84 2.33 13.55 -22.79
C VAL A 84 1.56 13.43 -24.11
N LEU A 85 0.45 12.69 -24.14
CA LEU A 85 -0.31 12.50 -25.37
C LEU A 85 -1.08 13.78 -25.77
N LYS A 86 -0.97 14.15 -27.04
CA LYS A 86 -1.72 15.24 -27.68
C LYS A 86 -2.87 14.66 -28.51
N ALA A 87 -3.77 15.52 -28.97
CA ALA A 87 -4.87 15.12 -29.85
C ALA A 87 -4.32 14.43 -31.12
N PRO A 88 -4.93 13.33 -31.61
CA PRO A 88 -6.21 12.72 -31.19
C PRO A 88 -6.10 11.62 -30.11
N PHE A 89 -4.89 11.14 -29.79
CA PHE A 89 -4.68 9.98 -28.91
C PHE A 89 -4.99 10.24 -27.43
N VAL A 90 -5.24 11.50 -27.06
CA VAL A 90 -5.57 11.93 -25.71
C VAL A 90 -6.86 11.32 -25.14
N LEU A 91 -7.80 10.89 -25.98
CA LEU A 91 -9.05 10.29 -25.51
C LEU A 91 -8.82 8.96 -24.76
N ILE A 92 -7.80 8.19 -25.17
CA ILE A 92 -7.48 6.87 -24.59
C ILE A 92 -7.16 6.99 -23.08
N PRO A 93 -6.17 7.81 -22.64
CA PRO A 93 -5.87 7.96 -21.22
C PRO A 93 -7.00 8.61 -20.42
N ILE A 94 -7.85 9.45 -21.04
CA ILE A 94 -9.04 10.01 -20.39
C ILE A 94 -10.05 8.91 -20.06
N ILE A 95 -10.42 8.07 -21.03
CA ILE A 95 -11.39 6.98 -20.81
C ILE A 95 -10.86 5.99 -19.78
N LEU A 96 -9.56 5.66 -19.88
CA LEU A 96 -8.91 4.73 -18.97
C LEU A 96 -8.86 5.26 -17.52
N SER A 97 -8.56 6.54 -17.33
CA SER A 97 -8.55 7.17 -16.00
C SER A 97 -9.95 7.20 -15.37
N VAL A 98 -11.00 7.48 -16.16
CA VAL A 98 -12.40 7.41 -15.70
C VAL A 98 -12.76 5.99 -15.27
N SER A 99 -12.38 4.98 -16.06
CA SER A 99 -12.61 3.57 -15.72
C SER A 99 -11.93 3.17 -14.40
N ILE A 100 -10.70 3.62 -14.16
CA ILE A 100 -9.97 3.40 -12.91
C ILE A 100 -10.66 4.10 -11.72
N ILE A 101 -11.13 5.33 -11.90
CA ILE A 101 -11.87 6.06 -10.86
C ILE A 101 -13.09 5.24 -10.42
N VAL A 102 -13.89 4.76 -11.37
CA VAL A 102 -15.08 3.93 -11.10
C VAL A 102 -14.67 2.62 -10.41
N GLY A 103 -13.63 1.95 -10.89
CA GLY A 103 -13.10 0.71 -10.30
C GLY A 103 -12.65 0.89 -8.85
N LEU A 104 -11.94 1.98 -8.54
CA LEU A 104 -11.52 2.32 -7.18
C LEU A 104 -12.71 2.64 -6.27
N LEU A 105 -13.73 3.32 -6.78
CA LEU A 105 -14.97 3.59 -6.03
C LEU A 105 -15.69 2.29 -5.65
N VAL A 106 -15.86 1.39 -6.62
CA VAL A 106 -16.49 0.07 -6.43
C VAL A 106 -15.67 -0.78 -5.44
N PHE A 107 -14.34 -0.77 -5.57
CA PHE A 107 -13.44 -1.45 -4.64
C PHE A 107 -13.63 -0.95 -3.21
N LEU A 108 -13.74 0.38 -3.03
CA LEU A 108 -13.93 0.97 -1.71
C LEU A 108 -15.27 0.56 -1.08
N PHE A 109 -16.33 0.50 -1.88
CA PHE A 109 -17.66 0.11 -1.44
C PHE A 109 -17.75 -1.38 -1.09
N LYS A 110 -17.18 -2.24 -1.94
CA LYS A 110 -17.31 -3.71 -1.82
C LYS A 110 -16.34 -4.33 -0.80
N PHE A 111 -15.10 -3.86 -0.75
CA PHE A 111 -14.05 -4.47 0.09
C PHE A 111 -13.86 -3.79 1.45
N LYS A 112 -14.60 -2.69 1.74
CA LYS A 112 -14.55 -1.89 2.99
C LYS A 112 -13.18 -1.95 3.67
N PRO A 113 -12.14 -1.37 3.06
CA PRO A 113 -10.77 -1.66 3.46
C PRO A 113 -10.51 -1.37 4.95
N ASN A 114 -10.04 -2.38 5.69
CA ASN A 114 -9.88 -2.29 7.16
C ASN A 114 -8.86 -1.23 7.60
N LYS A 115 -7.82 -0.96 6.80
CA LYS A 115 -6.78 0.02 7.13
C LYS A 115 -7.18 1.43 6.69
N THR A 116 -7.24 2.36 7.64
CA THR A 116 -7.49 3.80 7.42
C THR A 116 -6.53 4.38 6.36
N VAL A 117 -5.25 4.01 6.42
CA VAL A 117 -4.23 4.47 5.45
C VAL A 117 -4.57 4.07 4.00
N ARG A 118 -5.07 2.84 3.78
CA ARG A 118 -5.44 2.36 2.44
C ARG A 118 -6.67 3.10 1.90
N LYS A 119 -7.65 3.39 2.76
CA LYS A 119 -8.81 4.21 2.40
C LYS A 119 -8.38 5.61 1.96
N THR A 120 -7.54 6.26 2.77
CA THR A 120 -6.99 7.59 2.48
C THR A 120 -6.25 7.62 1.15
N LEU A 121 -5.38 6.64 0.91
CA LEU A 121 -4.61 6.57 -0.32
C LEU A 121 -5.51 6.41 -1.56
N THR A 122 -6.53 5.55 -1.49
CA THR A 122 -7.47 5.37 -2.61
C THR A 122 -8.24 6.64 -2.94
N TYR A 123 -8.74 7.36 -1.93
CA TYR A 123 -9.40 8.66 -2.14
C TYR A 123 -8.46 9.71 -2.74
N ALA A 124 -7.21 9.76 -2.27
CA ALA A 124 -6.19 10.66 -2.81
C ALA A 124 -5.90 10.35 -4.29
N THR A 125 -5.81 9.08 -4.67
CA THR A 125 -5.62 8.67 -6.07
C THR A 125 -6.80 9.09 -6.94
N ILE A 126 -8.04 8.87 -6.49
CA ILE A 126 -9.25 9.28 -7.23
C ILE A 126 -9.26 10.79 -7.46
N ALA A 127 -9.00 11.56 -6.39
CA ALA A 127 -8.94 13.01 -6.43
C ALA A 127 -7.90 13.55 -7.41
N LEU A 128 -6.71 12.93 -7.42
CA LEU A 128 -5.62 13.31 -8.33
C LEU A 128 -5.98 13.02 -9.80
N LEU A 129 -6.59 11.86 -10.06
CA LEU A 129 -7.04 11.50 -11.41
C LEU A 129 -8.14 12.46 -11.91
N ILE A 130 -9.12 12.77 -11.07
CA ILE A 130 -10.17 13.76 -11.39
C ILE A 130 -9.56 15.13 -11.72
N PHE A 131 -8.58 15.58 -10.94
CA PHE A 131 -7.88 16.83 -11.17
C PHE A 131 -7.16 16.85 -12.53
N GLY A 132 -6.38 15.81 -12.82
CA GLY A 132 -5.66 15.68 -14.09
C GLY A 132 -6.59 15.66 -15.30
N VAL A 133 -7.67 14.86 -15.23
CA VAL A 133 -8.69 14.80 -16.29
C VAL A 133 -9.36 16.16 -16.49
N SER A 134 -9.73 16.84 -15.41
CA SER A 134 -10.39 18.15 -15.48
C SER A 134 -9.54 19.19 -16.22
N ILE A 135 -8.24 19.29 -15.89
CA ILE A 135 -7.31 20.22 -16.55
C ILE A 135 -7.18 19.87 -18.04
N LYS A 136 -7.03 18.59 -18.36
CA LYS A 136 -6.81 18.16 -19.74
C LYS A 136 -8.03 18.42 -20.62
N ILE A 137 -9.24 18.21 -20.09
CA ILE A 137 -10.49 18.53 -20.80
C ILE A 137 -10.56 20.03 -21.09
N VAL A 138 -10.31 20.89 -20.09
CA VAL A 138 -10.34 22.35 -20.31
C VAL A 138 -9.30 22.77 -21.34
N ASN A 139 -8.09 22.20 -21.28
CA ASN A 139 -7.03 22.56 -22.23
C ASN A 139 -7.32 22.06 -23.66
N LEU A 140 -8.01 20.92 -23.80
CA LEU A 140 -8.37 20.37 -25.11
C LEU A 140 -9.51 21.15 -25.78
N TYR A 141 -10.55 21.52 -25.02
CA TYR A 141 -11.74 22.20 -25.56
C TYR A 141 -11.67 23.73 -25.51
N PHE A 142 -10.96 24.31 -24.53
CA PHE A 142 -10.93 25.75 -24.23
C PHE A 142 -9.51 26.30 -24.13
N GLY A 143 -8.53 25.70 -24.82
CA GLY A 143 -7.10 26.06 -24.78
C GLY A 143 -6.74 27.52 -25.12
N GLY A 144 -7.72 28.38 -25.40
CA GLY A 144 -7.56 29.82 -25.61
C GLY A 144 -8.02 30.73 -24.45
N HIS A 145 -8.71 30.21 -23.42
CA HIS A 145 -9.26 31.03 -22.34
C HIS A 145 -8.65 30.68 -20.96
N PRO A 146 -7.57 31.34 -20.52
CA PRO A 146 -6.91 31.05 -19.25
C PRO A 146 -7.84 31.23 -18.03
N SER A 147 -8.85 32.09 -18.13
CA SER A 147 -9.85 32.33 -17.08
C SER A 147 -10.64 31.07 -16.69
N LEU A 148 -11.01 30.23 -17.66
CA LEU A 148 -11.74 28.99 -17.40
C LEU A 148 -10.86 27.96 -16.69
N LEU A 149 -9.56 27.92 -17.02
CA LEU A 149 -8.60 27.02 -16.39
C LEU A 149 -8.45 27.35 -14.90
N TYR A 150 -8.36 28.64 -14.54
CA TYR A 150 -8.34 29.04 -13.12
C TYR A 150 -9.63 28.68 -12.39
N GLY A 151 -10.79 28.87 -13.02
CA GLY A 151 -12.07 28.47 -12.46
C GLY A 151 -12.12 26.98 -12.12
N VAL A 152 -11.63 26.12 -13.02
CA VAL A 152 -11.54 24.67 -12.78
C VAL A 152 -10.52 24.32 -11.71
N LEU A 153 -9.38 25.02 -11.63
CA LEU A 153 -8.40 24.82 -10.56
C LEU A 153 -8.98 25.17 -9.18
N LEU A 154 -9.66 26.32 -9.07
CA LEU A 154 -10.34 26.73 -7.84
C LEU A 154 -11.43 25.73 -7.45
N GLY A 155 -12.26 25.32 -8.41
CA GLY A 155 -13.30 24.31 -8.19
C GLY A 155 -12.73 23.01 -7.64
N ASN A 156 -11.63 22.51 -8.22
CA ASN A 156 -10.96 21.31 -7.72
C ASN A 156 -10.37 21.51 -6.31
N CYS A 157 -9.75 22.66 -6.01
CA CYS A 157 -9.21 22.94 -4.68
C CYS A 157 -10.31 23.00 -3.61
N ILE A 158 -11.46 23.59 -3.92
CA ILE A 158 -12.63 23.63 -3.03
C ILE A 158 -13.16 22.21 -2.81
N LEU A 159 -13.28 21.42 -3.88
CA LEU A 159 -13.72 20.03 -3.81
C LEU A 159 -12.78 19.19 -2.94
N TRP A 160 -11.48 19.47 -3.02
CA TRP A 160 -10.47 18.87 -2.14
C TRP A 160 -10.65 19.27 -0.68
N LEU A 161 -10.90 20.54 -0.40
CA LEU A 161 -11.16 21.01 0.96
C LEU A 161 -12.44 20.42 1.55
N LEU A 162 -13.52 20.35 0.78
CA LEU A 162 -14.79 19.76 1.20
C LEU A 162 -14.63 18.28 1.52
N THR A 163 -14.02 17.53 0.61
CA THR A 163 -13.79 16.09 0.78
C THR A 163 -12.82 15.82 1.93
N GLY A 164 -11.80 16.66 2.11
CA GLY A 164 -10.85 16.56 3.23
C GLY A 164 -11.51 16.87 4.58
N ARG A 165 -12.52 17.75 4.60
CA ARG A 165 -13.36 18.02 5.76
C ARG A 165 -14.30 16.85 6.06
N LEU A 166 -14.93 16.29 5.04
CA LEU A 166 -15.92 15.21 5.20
C LEU A 166 -15.27 13.89 5.63
N LEU A 167 -14.06 13.60 5.13
CA LEU A 167 -13.34 12.35 5.37
C LEU A 167 -12.25 12.46 6.46
N ASN A 168 -12.14 13.60 7.15
CA ASN A 168 -11.09 13.91 8.15
C ASN A 168 -9.65 13.63 7.67
N LEU A 169 -9.38 13.84 6.38
CA LEU A 169 -8.07 13.63 5.78
C LEU A 169 -7.22 14.91 5.89
N ILE A 170 -6.36 14.96 6.91
CA ILE A 170 -5.50 16.12 7.22
C ILE A 170 -4.64 16.51 6.00
N TYR A 171 -4.03 15.53 5.33
CA TYR A 171 -3.20 15.75 4.14
C TYR A 171 -3.95 16.44 3.00
N PHE A 172 -5.22 16.11 2.85
CA PHE A 172 -6.05 16.64 1.76
C PHE A 172 -6.50 18.07 2.04
N LYS A 173 -6.76 18.40 3.31
CA LYS A 173 -6.96 19.79 3.73
C LYS A 173 -5.72 20.64 3.49
N ILE A 174 -4.54 20.16 3.89
CA ILE A 174 -3.27 20.88 3.70
C ILE A 174 -3.01 21.11 2.21
N SER A 175 -3.15 20.07 1.39
CA SER A 175 -2.96 20.17 -0.06
C SER A 175 -3.97 21.12 -0.72
N GLY A 176 -5.24 21.08 -0.31
CA GLY A 176 -6.26 22.01 -0.80
C GLY A 176 -6.00 23.48 -0.42
N ILE A 177 -5.55 23.73 0.81
CA ILE A 177 -5.17 25.10 1.26
C ILE A 177 -3.96 25.59 0.48
N ILE A 178 -2.90 24.77 0.37
CA ILE A 178 -1.70 25.13 -0.42
C ILE A 178 -2.08 25.40 -1.87
N GLY A 179 -2.88 24.53 -2.49
CA GLY A 179 -3.32 24.69 -3.88
C GLY A 179 -4.11 25.98 -4.08
N LEU A 180 -5.02 26.29 -3.17
CA LEU A 180 -5.82 27.51 -3.21
C LEU A 180 -4.95 28.77 -3.04
N ILE A 181 -4.00 28.76 -2.11
CA ILE A 181 -3.04 29.86 -1.94
C ILE A 181 -2.22 30.08 -3.22
N ILE A 182 -1.70 29.01 -3.82
CA ILE A 182 -0.91 29.10 -5.05
C ILE A 182 -1.74 29.68 -6.20
N VAL A 183 -2.99 29.24 -6.35
CA VAL A 183 -3.88 29.74 -7.41
C VAL A 183 -4.22 31.20 -7.22
N ILE A 184 -4.55 31.62 -5.98
CA ILE A 184 -4.83 33.02 -5.67
C ILE A 184 -3.59 33.89 -5.87
N PHE A 185 -2.43 33.43 -5.39
CA PHE A 185 -1.17 34.13 -5.59
C PHE A 185 -0.88 34.33 -7.07
N TYR A 186 -1.00 33.28 -7.87
CA TYR A 186 -0.79 33.35 -9.31
C TYR A 186 -1.83 34.23 -10.02
N MET A 187 -3.05 34.33 -9.50
CA MET A 187 -4.07 35.25 -10.03
C MET A 187 -3.78 36.72 -9.69
N LEU A 188 -3.20 37.00 -8.53
CA LEU A 188 -2.84 38.35 -8.06
C LEU A 188 -1.53 38.88 -8.65
N PHE A 189 -0.55 38.02 -8.89
CA PHE A 189 0.77 38.37 -9.45
C PHE A 189 0.86 38.20 -10.98
N LYS A 190 -0.27 38.03 -11.65
CA LYS A 190 -0.37 37.99 -13.11
C LYS A 190 -0.42 39.38 -13.72
#